data_AF-D9SMX9-F1
#
_entry.id   AF-D9SMX9-F1
#
_cell.length_a   1.000
_cell.length_b   1.000
_cell.length_c   1.000
_cell.angle_alpha   90.00
_cell.angle_beta   90.00
_cell.angle_gamma   90.00
#
_symmetry.space_group_name_H-M   'P 1'
#
loop_
_entity.id
_entity.type
_entity.pdbx_description
1 polymer ?
#
loop_
_entity_poly.entity_id
_entity_poly.type
_entity_poly.pdbx_seq_one_letter_code
_entity_poly.pdbx_strand_id
1 'polypeptide(L)'
;MKKQVIIITDGDSHAKIEVEKAAKAIHGRCISLSAGTPSILNPELLIEMIKSALGNPVLVMVDDKGKRGYGLGEKTMMELLLNEYIEIIGIIAVASNCDNCSGTEVDCSVDRNGDIVPYAVNKEGVVQNSKILYGDTHNFLYMLKEKPYIIGIGDVGKMKGKFENNNSAVLTIAINNIINNLSKTPAY
;
A
#
# COMPACT_ATOMS: atom_id res chain seq x y z
N MET A 1 9.91 4.01 20.60
CA MET A 1 10.05 4.15 19.12
C MET A 1 8.74 3.70 18.51
N LYS A 2 8.16 4.48 17.59
CA LYS A 2 6.91 4.09 16.91
C LYS A 2 7.15 2.88 15.99
N LYS A 3 6.10 2.09 15.75
CA LYS A 3 6.10 1.01 14.75
C LYS A 3 5.93 1.62 13.36
N GLN A 4 6.90 1.37 12.50
CA GLN A 4 6.86 1.84 11.12
C GLN A 4 5.97 0.90 10.32
N VAL A 5 4.95 1.45 9.68
CA VAL A 5 3.93 0.69 8.94
C VAL A 5 3.86 1.18 7.49
N ILE A 6 3.76 0.24 6.57
CA ILE A 6 3.42 0.49 5.17
C ILE A 6 2.07 -0.15 4.90
N ILE A 7 1.14 0.64 4.36
CA ILE A 7 -0.20 0.18 3.99
C ILE A 7 -0.21 -0.20 2.51
N ILE A 8 -0.79 -1.34 2.16
CA ILE A 8 -1.01 -1.79 0.78
C ILE A 8 -2.52 -1.79 0.52
N THR A 9 -2.97 -1.14 -0.54
CA THR A 9 -4.41 -0.94 -0.79
C THR A 9 -5.08 -2.09 -1.57
N ASP A 10 -4.63 -3.32 -1.33
CA ASP A 10 -5.17 -4.54 -1.93
C ASP A 10 -5.04 -5.66 -0.89
N GLY A 11 -6.07 -6.50 -0.80
CA GLY A 11 -6.20 -7.51 0.24
C GLY A 11 -6.54 -8.89 -0.29
N ASP A 12 -6.54 -9.09 -1.62
CA ASP A 12 -6.92 -10.39 -2.16
C ASP A 12 -5.89 -11.50 -1.85
N SER A 13 -6.22 -12.75 -2.17
CA SER A 13 -5.35 -13.89 -1.86
C SER A 13 -4.02 -13.86 -2.61
N HIS A 14 -3.97 -13.25 -3.80
CA HIS A 14 -2.74 -13.10 -4.58
C HIS A 14 -1.89 -11.97 -3.98
N ALA A 15 -2.49 -10.82 -3.70
CA ALA A 15 -1.86 -9.70 -3.01
C ALA A 15 -1.21 -10.15 -1.70
N LYS A 16 -1.95 -10.90 -0.87
CA LYS A 16 -1.44 -11.46 0.38
C LYS A 16 -0.14 -12.24 0.20
N ILE A 17 -0.11 -13.17 -0.75
CA ILE A 17 1.08 -14.02 -1.00
C ILE A 17 2.27 -13.15 -1.43
N GLU A 18 2.06 -12.18 -2.30
CA GLU A 18 3.14 -11.32 -2.79
C GLU A 18 3.64 -10.34 -1.72
N VAL A 19 2.76 -9.83 -0.85
CA VAL A 19 3.13 -9.01 0.31
C VAL A 19 3.91 -9.82 1.35
N GLU A 20 3.54 -11.07 1.61
CA GLU A 20 4.29 -11.97 2.49
C GLU A 20 5.72 -12.23 1.97
N LYS A 21 5.86 -12.49 0.67
CA LYS A 21 7.16 -12.65 0.01
C LYS A 21 7.99 -11.38 0.09
N ALA A 22 7.40 -10.23 -0.19
CA ALA A 22 8.08 -8.93 -0.14
C ALA A 22 8.53 -8.58 1.29
N ALA A 23 7.69 -8.83 2.31
CA ALA A 23 8.05 -8.66 3.72
C ALA A 23 9.27 -9.52 4.10
N LYS A 24 9.31 -10.78 3.64
CA LYS A 24 10.45 -11.66 3.88
C LYS A 24 11.72 -11.14 3.19
N ALA A 25 11.61 -10.67 1.95
CA ALA A 25 12.74 -10.16 1.17
C ALA A 25 13.40 -8.93 1.80
N ILE A 26 12.62 -8.06 2.45
CA ILE A 26 13.10 -6.84 3.11
C ILE A 26 13.35 -7.03 4.62
N HIS A 27 13.30 -8.27 5.13
CA HIS A 27 13.40 -8.58 6.55
C HIS A 27 12.37 -7.84 7.45
N GLY A 28 11.22 -7.47 6.87
CA GLY A 28 10.09 -6.86 7.57
C GLY A 28 9.09 -7.88 8.10
N ARG A 29 7.89 -7.41 8.48
CA ARG A 29 6.80 -8.25 8.98
C ARG A 29 5.51 -8.00 8.22
N CYS A 30 4.91 -9.02 7.62
CA CYS A 30 3.53 -8.95 7.14
C CYS A 30 2.55 -9.34 8.27
N ILE A 31 1.49 -8.55 8.47
CA ILE A 31 0.30 -8.99 9.21
C ILE A 31 -0.64 -9.66 8.22
N SER A 32 -0.37 -10.92 7.89
CA SER A 32 -1.15 -11.71 6.92
C SER A 32 -2.65 -11.76 7.19
N LEU A 33 -3.07 -11.55 8.44
CA LEU A 33 -4.47 -11.53 8.87
C LEU A 33 -5.21 -10.24 8.46
N SER A 34 -4.48 -9.19 8.07
CA SER A 34 -5.06 -7.94 7.56
C SER A 34 -5.61 -8.08 6.13
N ALA A 35 -5.21 -9.13 5.40
CA ALA A 35 -5.76 -9.45 4.08
C ALA A 35 -7.28 -9.70 4.13
N GLY A 36 -7.94 -9.42 3.03
CA GLY A 36 -9.38 -9.60 2.83
C GLY A 36 -9.91 -8.58 1.83
N THR A 37 -10.85 -8.99 1.00
CA THR A 37 -11.51 -8.14 0.00
C THR A 37 -13.01 -8.30 0.25
N PRO A 38 -13.70 -7.40 1.00
CA PRO A 38 -13.13 -6.28 1.73
C PRO A 38 -12.41 -6.76 3.00
N SER A 39 -11.55 -5.94 3.57
CA SER A 39 -10.93 -6.16 4.87
C SER A 39 -12.02 -6.25 5.94
N ILE A 40 -11.98 -7.32 6.75
CA ILE A 40 -12.95 -7.58 7.83
C ILE A 40 -12.32 -7.55 9.23
N LEU A 41 -11.01 -7.34 9.31
CA LEU A 41 -10.29 -7.34 10.58
C LEU A 41 -10.66 -6.10 11.41
N ASN A 42 -10.89 -6.30 12.70
CA ASN A 42 -11.13 -5.19 13.62
C ASN A 42 -9.87 -4.28 13.68
N PRO A 43 -10.00 -2.96 13.46
CA PRO A 43 -8.91 -1.99 13.58
C PRO A 43 -8.10 -2.08 14.89
N GLU A 44 -8.77 -2.23 16.04
CA GLU A 44 -8.15 -2.34 17.37
C GLU A 44 -7.27 -3.59 17.45
N LEU A 45 -7.77 -4.72 16.94
CA LEU A 45 -7.00 -5.96 16.88
C LEU A 45 -5.79 -5.83 15.95
N LEU A 46 -5.95 -5.18 14.80
CA LEU A 46 -4.83 -4.91 13.89
C LEU A 46 -3.76 -4.04 14.56
N ILE A 47 -4.16 -3.01 15.29
CA ILE A 47 -3.25 -2.15 16.05
C ILE A 47 -2.45 -2.95 17.07
N GLU A 48 -3.10 -3.82 17.86
CA GLU A 48 -2.42 -4.68 18.83
C GLU A 48 -1.44 -5.67 18.17
N MET A 49 -1.82 -6.22 17.01
CA MET A 49 -0.92 -7.06 16.21
C MET A 49 0.30 -6.29 15.69
N ILE A 50 0.12 -5.05 15.23
CA ILE A 50 1.23 -4.18 14.78
C ILE A 50 2.16 -3.84 15.95
N LYS A 51 1.62 -3.46 17.10
CA LYS A 51 2.41 -3.16 18.31
C LYS A 51 3.27 -4.36 18.72
N SER A 52 2.69 -5.56 18.65
CA SER A 52 3.33 -6.82 19.04
C SER A 52 4.26 -7.40 17.97
N ALA A 53 4.23 -6.89 16.74
CA ALA A 53 5.04 -7.38 15.64
C ALA A 53 6.54 -7.25 15.94
N LEU A 54 7.31 -8.29 15.62
CA LEU A 54 8.77 -8.21 15.65
C LEU A 54 9.29 -7.64 14.32
N GLY A 55 10.15 -6.62 14.43
CA GLY A 55 10.77 -5.94 13.28
C GLY A 55 9.98 -4.72 12.78
N ASN A 56 10.61 -4.01 11.84
CA ASN A 56 10.07 -2.90 11.05
C ASN A 56 10.61 -3.03 9.61
N PRO A 57 9.88 -2.55 8.59
CA PRO A 57 8.51 -2.10 8.67
C PRO A 57 7.51 -3.26 8.82
N VAL A 58 6.33 -2.95 9.34
CA VAL A 58 5.17 -3.83 9.36
C VAL A 58 4.31 -3.52 8.13
N LEU A 59 4.04 -4.52 7.30
CA LEU A 59 3.20 -4.44 6.12
C LEU A 59 1.78 -4.87 6.49
N VAL A 60 0.80 -4.03 6.14
CA VAL A 60 -0.63 -4.29 6.35
C VAL A 60 -1.40 -4.07 5.06
N MET A 61 -2.41 -4.90 4.83
CA MET A 61 -3.29 -4.80 3.68
C MET A 61 -4.62 -4.19 4.11
N VAL A 62 -5.13 -3.26 3.30
CA VAL A 62 -6.44 -2.63 3.54
C VAL A 62 -7.17 -2.47 2.21
N ASP A 63 -8.35 -3.07 2.09
CA ASP A 63 -9.13 -3.13 0.84
C ASP A 63 -10.62 -2.98 1.15
N ASP A 64 -11.31 -2.11 0.41
CA ASP A 64 -12.73 -1.80 0.59
C ASP A 64 -13.63 -2.31 -0.56
N LYS A 65 -13.12 -3.11 -1.50
CA LYS A 65 -13.87 -3.62 -2.67
C LYS A 65 -14.58 -2.55 -3.50
N GLY A 66 -14.08 -1.31 -3.51
CA GLY A 66 -14.71 -0.20 -4.23
C GLY A 66 -16.07 0.23 -3.66
N LYS A 67 -16.40 -0.17 -2.42
CA LYS A 67 -17.60 0.33 -1.74
C LYS A 67 -17.40 1.81 -1.42
N ARG A 68 -18.18 2.67 -2.08
CA ARG A 68 -18.23 4.11 -1.78
C ARG A 68 -18.77 4.35 -0.37
N GLY A 69 -18.03 5.09 0.45
CA GLY A 69 -18.41 5.55 1.79
C GLY A 69 -17.45 5.05 2.86
N TYR A 70 -17.69 5.44 4.13
CA TYR A 70 -16.90 5.07 5.32
C TYR A 70 -16.96 3.55 5.60
N GLY A 71 -16.25 2.79 4.78
CA GLY A 71 -16.05 1.36 4.91
C GLY A 71 -15.13 1.03 6.09
N LEU A 72 -15.01 -0.26 6.37
CA LEU A 72 -14.14 -0.72 7.44
C LEU A 72 -12.66 -0.48 7.12
N GLY A 73 -12.26 -0.51 5.85
CA GLY A 73 -10.89 -0.19 5.43
C GLY A 73 -10.56 1.29 5.64
N GLU A 74 -11.42 2.21 5.20
CA GLU A 74 -11.28 3.65 5.51
C GLU A 74 -11.15 3.91 7.02
N LYS A 75 -12.03 3.30 7.83
CA LYS A 75 -11.96 3.37 9.30
C LYS A 75 -10.64 2.81 9.83
N THR A 76 -10.20 1.67 9.32
CA THR A 76 -8.92 1.05 9.71
C THR A 76 -7.75 1.98 9.42
N MET A 77 -7.68 2.55 8.21
CA MET A 77 -6.61 3.51 7.85
C MET A 77 -6.63 4.73 8.78
N MET A 78 -7.80 5.27 9.10
CA MET A 78 -7.94 6.38 10.06
C MET A 78 -7.37 6.03 11.43
N GLU A 79 -7.77 4.89 11.99
CA GLU A 79 -7.31 4.49 13.32
C GLU A 79 -5.81 4.24 13.36
N LEU A 80 -5.23 3.67 12.29
CA LEU A 80 -3.79 3.48 12.18
C LEU A 80 -3.02 4.82 12.13
N LEU A 81 -3.51 5.80 11.38
CA LEU A 81 -2.87 7.11 11.25
C LEU A 81 -2.97 7.96 12.52
N LEU A 82 -4.05 7.84 13.27
CA LEU A 82 -4.26 8.57 14.52
C LEU A 82 -3.56 7.91 15.72
N ASN A 83 -3.03 6.69 15.56
CA ASN A 83 -2.43 5.96 16.67
C ASN A 83 -1.02 6.47 17.01
N GLU A 84 -0.80 6.87 18.26
CA GLU A 84 0.49 7.43 18.71
C GLU A 84 1.66 6.44 18.66
N TYR A 85 1.41 5.14 18.67
CA TYR A 85 2.45 4.09 18.62
C TYR A 85 2.79 3.66 17.20
N ILE A 86 2.03 4.12 16.20
CA ILE A 86 2.18 3.75 14.80
C ILE A 86 2.65 4.97 14.01
N GLU A 87 3.55 4.73 13.08
CA GLU A 87 4.03 5.70 12.11
C GLU A 87 3.77 5.11 10.72
N ILE A 88 2.82 5.69 9.99
CA ILE A 88 2.60 5.31 8.58
C ILE A 88 3.69 5.99 7.76
N ILE A 89 4.69 5.20 7.37
CA ILE A 89 5.85 5.71 6.64
C ILE A 89 5.64 5.74 5.12
N GLY A 90 4.61 5.06 4.63
CA GLY A 90 4.20 5.13 3.23
C GLY A 90 3.00 4.25 2.91
N ILE A 91 2.45 4.48 1.71
CA ILE A 91 1.29 3.77 1.19
C ILE A 91 1.61 3.26 -0.21
N ILE A 92 1.33 1.99 -0.46
CA ILE A 92 1.39 1.37 -1.78
C ILE A 92 -0.05 1.30 -2.30
N ALA A 93 -0.37 2.22 -3.20
CA ALA A 93 -1.66 2.28 -3.86
C ALA A 93 -1.67 1.34 -5.08
N VAL A 94 -2.63 0.42 -5.11
CA VAL A 94 -2.77 -0.57 -6.17
C VAL A 94 -3.84 -0.12 -7.16
N ALA A 95 -3.48 -0.07 -8.44
CA ALA A 95 -4.41 0.27 -9.50
C ALA A 95 -5.49 -0.81 -9.66
N SER A 96 -6.76 -0.39 -9.73
CA SER A 96 -7.88 -1.29 -9.97
C SER A 96 -8.78 -0.76 -11.09
N ASN A 97 -9.63 -1.65 -11.61
CA ASN A 97 -10.63 -1.25 -12.58
C ASN A 97 -11.82 -0.72 -11.80
N CYS A 98 -12.12 0.56 -11.95
CA CYS A 98 -13.29 1.10 -11.30
C CYS A 98 -13.95 2.20 -12.14
N ASP A 99 -15.25 2.01 -12.37
CA ASP A 99 -16.06 2.92 -13.17
C ASP A 99 -16.43 4.14 -12.33
N ASN A 100 -16.06 5.33 -12.81
CA ASN A 100 -16.31 6.62 -12.14
C ASN A 100 -15.67 6.77 -10.75
N CYS A 101 -14.46 6.25 -10.54
CA CYS A 101 -13.67 6.62 -9.35
C CYS A 101 -12.92 7.91 -9.57
N SER A 102 -12.77 8.66 -8.49
CA SER A 102 -11.69 9.61 -8.34
C SER A 102 -10.39 8.84 -8.07
N GLY A 103 -9.27 9.28 -8.64
CA GLY A 103 -7.97 8.61 -8.54
C GLY A 103 -7.00 9.36 -7.62
N THR A 104 -6.07 8.66 -6.98
CA THR A 104 -5.14 9.22 -6.00
C THR A 104 -3.88 9.73 -6.68
N GLU A 105 -3.44 10.94 -6.36
CA GLU A 105 -2.13 11.44 -6.80
C GLU A 105 -1.00 10.68 -6.08
N VAL A 106 -0.07 10.11 -6.85
CA VAL A 106 1.09 9.39 -6.34
C VAL A 106 2.36 10.23 -6.42
N ASP A 107 3.30 10.01 -5.50
CA ASP A 107 4.64 10.62 -5.56
C ASP A 107 5.48 10.02 -6.70
N CYS A 108 5.37 8.70 -6.87
CA CYS A 108 5.91 7.93 -7.99
C CYS A 108 5.13 6.61 -8.14
N SER A 109 5.47 5.81 -9.15
CA SER A 109 5.02 4.43 -9.27
C SER A 109 6.16 3.49 -9.58
N VAL A 110 5.95 2.20 -9.32
CA VAL A 110 6.80 1.13 -9.88
C VAL A 110 6.03 0.45 -10.99
N ASP A 111 6.58 0.47 -12.20
CA ASP A 111 5.95 -0.15 -13.36
C ASP A 111 6.15 -1.69 -13.37
N ARG A 112 5.50 -2.37 -14.32
CA ARG A 112 5.60 -3.83 -14.48
C ARG A 112 7.02 -4.36 -14.80
N ASN A 113 7.97 -3.47 -15.11
CA ASN A 113 9.38 -3.79 -15.37
C ASN A 113 10.27 -3.54 -14.14
N GLY A 114 9.72 -2.96 -13.08
CA GLY A 114 10.43 -2.57 -11.87
C GLY A 114 11.07 -1.19 -11.93
N ASP A 115 10.72 -0.38 -12.94
CA ASP A 115 11.24 0.97 -13.06
C ASP A 115 10.41 1.94 -12.20
N ILE A 116 11.10 2.81 -11.46
CA ILE A 116 10.45 3.87 -10.69
C ILE A 116 10.19 5.05 -11.62
N VAL A 117 8.93 5.39 -11.81
CA VAL A 117 8.47 6.43 -12.74
C VAL A 117 7.72 7.53 -12.00
N PRO A 118 7.78 8.81 -12.44
CA PRO A 118 7.13 9.92 -11.75
C PRO A 118 5.61 10.01 -12.02
N TYR A 119 5.05 9.05 -12.75
CA TYR A 119 3.64 9.00 -13.16
C TYR A 119 2.94 7.78 -12.55
N ALA A 120 1.61 7.76 -12.60
CA ALA A 120 0.79 6.62 -12.25
C ALA A 120 0.93 5.48 -13.27
N VAL A 121 0.51 4.28 -12.87
CA VAL A 121 0.40 3.11 -13.74
C VAL A 121 -1.05 2.62 -13.79
N ASN A 122 -1.43 1.92 -14.85
CA ASN A 122 -2.71 1.23 -14.89
C ASN A 122 -2.62 -0.13 -14.15
N LYS A 123 -3.74 -0.87 -14.15
CA LYS A 123 -3.85 -2.19 -13.54
C LYS A 123 -2.83 -3.22 -14.03
N GLU A 124 -2.35 -3.07 -15.27
CA GLU A 124 -1.35 -3.94 -15.88
C GLU A 124 0.10 -3.47 -15.62
N GLY A 125 0.28 -2.40 -14.85
CA GLY A 125 1.58 -1.80 -14.54
C GLY A 125 2.18 -1.01 -15.70
N VAL A 126 1.35 -0.52 -16.64
CA VAL A 126 1.77 0.34 -17.76
C VAL A 126 1.67 1.81 -17.35
N VAL A 127 2.76 2.55 -17.55
CA VAL A 127 2.86 3.99 -17.24
C VAL A 127 1.80 4.80 -17.96
N GLN A 128 1.18 5.72 -17.23
CA GLN A 128 0.17 6.66 -17.73
C GLN A 128 0.74 8.07 -17.88
N ASN A 129 0.08 8.93 -18.65
CA ASN A 129 0.44 10.35 -18.75
C ASN A 129 -0.26 11.21 -17.67
N SER A 130 -0.23 10.74 -16.43
CA SER A 130 -0.86 11.39 -15.27
C SER A 130 -0.24 10.86 -13.99
N LYS A 131 -0.24 11.65 -12.91
CA LYS A 131 0.09 11.18 -11.56
C LYS A 131 -1.10 10.56 -10.83
N ILE A 132 -2.29 10.61 -11.44
CA ILE A 132 -3.52 10.10 -10.86
C ILE A 132 -3.60 8.59 -11.10
N LEU A 133 -3.49 7.83 -10.02
CA LEU A 133 -3.70 6.39 -9.98
C LEU A 133 -5.18 6.10 -9.75
N TYR A 134 -5.82 5.42 -10.69
CA TYR A 134 -7.21 5.00 -10.54
C TYR A 134 -7.28 3.68 -9.78
N GLY A 135 -8.07 3.67 -8.71
CA GLY A 135 -8.28 2.51 -7.87
C GLY A 135 -9.38 2.74 -6.85
N ASP A 136 -9.73 1.67 -6.13
CA ASP A 136 -10.91 1.61 -5.27
C ASP A 136 -10.76 2.33 -3.92
N THR A 137 -9.54 2.68 -3.51
CA THR A 137 -9.22 3.11 -2.13
C THR A 137 -9.12 4.64 -1.96
N HIS A 138 -9.75 5.38 -2.86
CA HIS A 138 -9.45 6.80 -3.07
C HIS A 138 -9.91 7.76 -1.96
N ASN A 139 -11.08 7.53 -1.37
CA ASN A 139 -11.80 8.60 -0.66
C ASN A 139 -11.11 9.12 0.60
N PHE A 140 -10.24 8.32 1.23
CA PHE A 140 -9.64 8.68 2.50
C PHE A 140 -8.34 9.51 2.39
N LEU A 141 -7.49 9.21 1.40
CA LEU A 141 -6.16 9.84 1.29
C LEU A 141 -6.23 11.35 1.04
N TYR A 142 -7.33 11.84 0.47
CA TYR A 142 -7.56 13.27 0.28
C TYR A 142 -7.79 14.03 1.59
N MET A 143 -8.30 13.37 2.64
CA MET A 143 -8.67 14.01 3.90
C MET A 143 -7.48 14.20 4.87
N LEU A 144 -6.31 13.66 4.53
CA LEU A 144 -5.11 13.75 5.37
C LEU A 144 -4.41 15.09 5.19
N LYS A 145 -4.17 15.79 6.31
CA LYS A 145 -3.39 17.05 6.33
C LYS A 145 -1.93 16.82 5.95
N GLU A 146 -1.35 15.73 6.46
CA GLU A 146 -0.01 15.26 6.11
C GLU A 146 -0.17 13.92 5.41
N LYS A 147 0.15 13.88 4.12
CA LYS A 147 0.06 12.66 3.34
C LYS A 147 1.35 11.87 3.50
N PRO A 148 1.29 10.57 3.85
CA PRO A 148 2.45 9.69 3.75
C PRO A 148 2.93 9.61 2.30
N TYR A 149 4.17 9.20 2.09
CA TYR A 149 4.70 8.96 0.75
C TYR A 149 3.89 7.85 0.03
N ILE A 150 3.33 8.16 -1.14
CA ILE A 150 2.43 7.28 -1.90
C ILE A 150 3.13 6.76 -3.15
N ILE A 151 3.27 5.45 -3.26
CA ILE A 151 3.75 4.77 -4.46
C ILE A 151 2.61 4.04 -5.14
N GLY A 152 2.41 4.27 -6.44
CA GLY A 152 1.49 3.51 -7.27
C GLY A 152 2.10 2.21 -7.79
N ILE A 153 1.31 1.15 -7.87
CA ILE A 153 1.65 -0.09 -8.60
C ILE A 153 0.44 -0.61 -9.37
N GLY A 154 0.69 -1.48 -10.34
CA GLY A 154 -0.37 -2.30 -10.95
C GLY A 154 -0.86 -3.38 -10.00
N ASP A 155 -1.96 -4.05 -10.36
CA ASP A 155 -2.46 -5.22 -9.63
C ASP A 155 -1.46 -6.37 -9.79
N VAL A 156 -0.92 -6.83 -8.65
CA VAL A 156 0.13 -7.86 -8.62
C VAL A 156 -0.32 -9.22 -9.15
N GLY A 157 -1.62 -9.47 -9.33
CA GLY A 157 -2.17 -10.63 -10.03
C GLY A 157 -2.40 -10.41 -11.53
N LYS A 158 -2.25 -9.18 -12.05
CA LYS A 158 -2.54 -8.82 -13.46
C LYS A 158 -1.36 -8.23 -14.23
N MET A 159 -0.30 -7.81 -13.55
CA MET A 159 0.90 -7.29 -14.21
C MET A 159 1.61 -8.38 -15.03
N LYS A 160 1.64 -8.19 -16.35
CA LYS A 160 2.40 -9.02 -17.30
C LYS A 160 3.64 -8.25 -17.77
N GLY A 161 4.74 -8.40 -17.05
CA GLY A 161 5.99 -7.70 -17.31
C GLY A 161 7.21 -8.54 -16.94
N LYS A 162 8.34 -7.88 -16.71
CA LYS A 162 9.62 -8.52 -16.37
C LYS A 162 9.50 -9.52 -15.20
N PHE A 163 8.59 -9.25 -14.29
CA PHE A 163 8.41 -9.99 -13.05
C PHE A 163 7.13 -10.85 -13.02
N GLU A 164 6.52 -11.19 -14.16
CA GLU A 164 5.28 -12.00 -14.20
C GLU A 164 5.35 -13.30 -13.36
N ASN A 165 6.53 -13.89 -13.21
CA ASN A 165 6.77 -15.09 -12.38
C ASN A 165 7.18 -14.79 -10.92
N ASN A 166 7.35 -13.52 -10.55
CA ASN A 166 7.76 -13.06 -9.22
C ASN A 166 7.29 -11.62 -8.93
N ASN A 167 5.97 -11.40 -8.90
CA ASN A 167 5.40 -10.06 -8.74
C ASN A 167 5.77 -9.39 -7.40
N SER A 168 6.18 -10.16 -6.38
CA SER A 168 6.73 -9.63 -5.13
C SER A 168 7.98 -8.76 -5.31
N ALA A 169 8.68 -8.88 -6.45
CA ALA A 169 9.79 -8.00 -6.80
C ALA A 169 9.35 -6.54 -6.96
N VAL A 170 8.19 -6.29 -7.60
CA VAL A 170 7.64 -4.93 -7.76
C VAL A 170 7.29 -4.32 -6.41
N LEU A 171 6.61 -5.10 -5.55
CA LEU A 171 6.32 -4.69 -4.16
C LEU A 171 7.60 -4.42 -3.37
N THR A 172 8.62 -5.27 -3.50
CA THR A 172 9.91 -5.11 -2.82
C THR A 172 10.61 -3.81 -3.23
N ILE A 173 10.58 -3.46 -4.53
CA ILE A 173 11.13 -2.20 -5.04
C ILE A 173 10.36 -1.00 -4.45
N ALA A 174 9.02 -1.06 -4.45
CA ALA A 174 8.18 -0.01 -3.88
C ALA A 174 8.47 0.19 -2.37
N ILE A 175 8.51 -0.89 -1.60
CA ILE A 175 8.81 -0.86 -0.15
C ILE A 175 10.19 -0.24 0.10
N ASN A 176 11.22 -0.69 -0.62
CA ASN A 176 12.56 -0.13 -0.46
C ASN A 176 12.63 1.34 -0.87
N ASN A 177 11.85 1.76 -1.86
CA ASN A 177 11.77 3.17 -2.24
C ASN A 177 11.16 4.04 -1.12
N ILE A 178 10.10 3.57 -0.45
CA ILE A 178 9.54 4.23 0.73
C ILE A 178 10.60 4.34 1.84
N ILE A 179 11.25 3.23 2.19
CA ILE A 179 12.28 3.18 3.24
C ILE A 179 13.43 4.17 2.96
N ASN A 180 13.91 4.20 1.72
CA ASN A 180 15.01 5.07 1.32
C ASN A 180 14.62 6.56 1.31
N ASN A 181 13.37 6.91 1.01
CA ASN A 181 12.92 8.30 1.05
C ASN A 181 12.75 8.83 2.48
N LEU A 182 12.39 7.99 3.46
CA LEU A 182 12.37 8.39 4.87
C LEU A 182 13.73 8.87 5.38
N SER A 183 14.80 8.20 4.95
CA SER A 183 16.17 8.55 5.35
C SER A 183 16.67 9.90 4.81
N LYS A 184 15.92 10.50 3.87
CA LYS A 184 16.27 11.77 3.22
C LYS A 184 15.49 12.97 3.78
N THR A 185 14.46 12.73 4.59
CA THR A 185 13.69 13.80 5.22
C THR A 185 14.37 14.15 6.54
N PRO A 186 14.96 15.36 6.71
CA PRO A 186 15.54 15.74 7.99
C PRO A 186 14.43 15.76 9.06
N ALA A 187 14.71 15.17 10.22
CA ALA A 187 13.88 15.33 11.39
C ALA A 187 13.84 16.82 11.73
N TYR A 188 12.67 17.44 11.61
CA TYR A 188 12.42 18.82 12.03
C TYR A 188 12.39 18.93 13.56
#